data_AF-A0A963FDG8-F1
#
_entry.id   AF-A0A963FDG8-F1
#
_cell.length_a   1.000
_cell.length_b   1.000
_cell.length_c   1.000
_cell.angle_alpha   90.00
_cell.angle_beta   90.00
_cell.angle_gamma   90.00
#
_symmetry.space_group_name_H-M   'P 1'
#
loop_
_entity.id
_entity.type
_entity.pdbx_description
1 polymer ?
#
loop_
_entity_poly.entity_id
_entity_poly.type
_entity_poly.pdbx_seq_one_letter_code
_entity_poly.pdbx_strand_id
1 'polypeptide(L)'
;ELATRELGKAYNAVFLDLLPATALTESCWRQFKREDGKITYLVSSAEAVGMMQVNLRVWRGLYDAERLKWEVAYNARAGAQILLHYLEGPGLDVVRQTGNPEYLAWASYAVYNAGPVAAKRFLRKRGELKPGQTDRKLLAHYQGFVDGGIADLEHCVVSQPAEATPAL
;
A
#
# COMPACT_ATOMS: atom_id res chain seq x y z
N GLU A 1 -23.28 -13.43 11.22
CA GLU A 1 -22.97 -14.11 9.94
C GLU A 1 -23.05 -13.21 8.71
N LEU A 2 -24.18 -12.58 8.38
CA LEU A 2 -24.27 -11.65 7.22
C LEU A 2 -23.36 -10.42 7.35
N ALA A 3 -23.37 -9.73 8.50
CA ALA A 3 -22.49 -8.59 8.74
C ALA A 3 -20.99 -8.97 8.65
N THR A 4 -20.61 -10.14 9.15
CA THR A 4 -19.23 -10.67 9.08
C THR A 4 -18.82 -11.01 7.64
N ARG A 5 -19.75 -11.51 6.83
CA ARG A 5 -19.53 -11.85 5.41
C ARG A 5 -19.44 -10.60 4.53
N GLU A 6 -20.27 -9.60 4.80
CA GLU A 6 -20.22 -8.28 4.12
C GLU A 6 -18.98 -7.48 4.54
N LEU A 7 -18.58 -7.54 5.82
CA LEU A 7 -17.28 -7.05 6.28
C LEU A 7 -16.13 -7.76 5.54
N GLY A 8 -16.20 -9.07 5.34
CA GLY A 8 -15.21 -9.83 4.58
C GLY A 8 -15.11 -9.43 3.10
N LYS A 9 -16.24 -9.14 2.44
CA LYS A 9 -16.24 -8.65 1.04
C LYS A 9 -15.70 -7.23 0.92
N ALA A 10 -16.15 -6.32 1.78
CA ALA A 10 -15.67 -4.94 1.80
C ALA A 10 -14.17 -4.89 2.14
N TYR A 11 -13.73 -5.73 3.07
CA TYR A 11 -12.32 -5.91 3.42
C TYR A 11 -11.48 -6.39 2.23
N ASN A 12 -11.97 -7.41 1.51
CA ASN A 12 -11.28 -7.92 0.33
C ASN A 12 -11.19 -6.88 -0.79
N ALA A 13 -12.26 -6.12 -1.04
CA ALA A 13 -12.24 -5.02 -2.01
C ALA A 13 -11.18 -3.97 -1.64
N VAL A 14 -11.18 -3.52 -0.38
CA VAL A 14 -10.17 -2.57 0.11
C VAL A 14 -8.75 -3.11 -0.09
N PHE A 15 -8.48 -4.39 0.20
CA PHE A 15 -7.15 -4.96 0.01
C PHE A 15 -6.74 -5.01 -1.47
N LEU A 16 -7.66 -5.39 -2.36
CA LEU A 16 -7.39 -5.51 -3.79
C LEU A 16 -7.03 -4.18 -4.44
N ASP A 17 -7.59 -3.06 -3.97
CA ASP A 17 -7.25 -1.72 -4.46
C ASP A 17 -6.05 -1.11 -3.71
N LEU A 18 -5.91 -1.39 -2.42
CA LEU A 18 -4.83 -0.85 -1.59
C LEU A 18 -3.46 -1.45 -1.92
N LEU A 19 -3.40 -2.73 -2.25
CA LEU A 19 -2.15 -3.41 -2.59
C LEU A 19 -1.44 -2.80 -3.81
N PRO A 20 -2.07 -2.65 -4.99
CA PRO A 20 -1.46 -1.99 -6.13
C PRO A 20 -1.16 -0.51 -5.86
N ALA A 21 -2.02 0.20 -5.11
CA ALA A 21 -1.77 1.58 -4.69
C ALA A 21 -0.51 1.70 -3.82
N THR A 22 -0.29 0.75 -2.91
CA THR A 22 0.89 0.69 -2.04
C THR A 22 2.15 0.51 -2.89
N ALA A 23 2.20 -0.49 -3.77
CA ALA A 23 3.34 -0.71 -4.65
C ALA A 23 3.66 0.53 -5.52
N LEU A 24 2.63 1.23 -6.01
CA LEU A 24 2.80 2.42 -6.86
C LEU A 24 3.33 3.61 -6.06
N THR A 25 2.86 3.75 -4.82
CA THR A 25 3.29 4.81 -3.91
C THR A 25 4.75 4.62 -3.49
N GLU A 26 5.11 3.39 -3.09
CA GLU A 26 6.41 3.02 -2.53
C GLU A 26 7.55 3.06 -3.55
N SER A 27 7.32 2.52 -4.76
CA SER A 27 8.41 2.32 -5.72
C SER A 27 8.05 2.59 -7.17
N CYS A 28 6.81 2.98 -7.45
CA CYS A 28 6.28 2.96 -8.80
C CYS A 28 6.23 1.56 -9.44
N TRP A 29 5.99 0.52 -8.64
CA TRP A 29 6.07 -0.89 -9.05
C TRP A 29 7.47 -1.32 -9.54
N ARG A 30 8.52 -0.58 -9.17
CA ARG A 30 9.89 -0.88 -9.61
C ARG A 30 10.62 -1.67 -8.53
N GLN A 31 11.22 -2.79 -8.91
CA GLN A 31 12.16 -3.50 -8.03
C GLN A 31 13.59 -2.97 -8.19
N PHE A 32 13.94 -2.55 -9.40
CA PHE A 32 15.32 -2.28 -9.80
C PHE A 32 15.49 -0.85 -10.32
N LYS A 33 16.72 -0.34 -10.20
CA LYS A 33 17.21 0.88 -10.83
C LYS A 33 18.51 0.61 -11.57
N ARG A 34 18.87 1.49 -12.49
CA ARG A 34 20.22 1.53 -13.06
C ARG A 34 21.06 2.54 -12.28
N GLU A 35 22.23 2.11 -11.84
CA GLU A 35 23.21 2.91 -11.10
C GLU A 35 24.59 2.57 -11.66
N ASP A 36 25.36 3.57 -12.10
CA ASP A 36 26.68 3.40 -12.74
C ASP A 36 26.73 2.36 -13.86
N GLY A 37 25.71 2.35 -14.71
CA GLY A 37 25.58 1.41 -15.83
C GLY A 37 25.20 -0.02 -15.44
N LYS A 38 25.02 -0.30 -14.15
CA LYS A 38 24.62 -1.63 -13.62
C LYS A 38 23.19 -1.61 -13.11
N ILE A 39 22.51 -2.75 -13.18
CA ILE A 39 21.19 -2.94 -12.58
C ILE A 39 21.40 -3.33 -11.11
N THR A 40 20.72 -2.64 -10.21
CA THR A 40 20.66 -2.94 -8.78
C THR A 40 19.23 -2.78 -8.26
N TYR A 41 18.95 -3.23 -7.04
CA TYR A 41 17.63 -3.08 -6.42
C TYR A 41 17.41 -1.68 -5.84
N LEU A 42 16.15 -1.29 -5.69
CA LEU A 42 15.78 -0.09 -4.95
C LEU A 42 16.06 -0.28 -3.47
N VAL A 43 16.70 0.71 -2.86
CA VAL A 43 16.91 0.80 -1.41
C VAL A 43 16.68 2.24 -0.95
N SER A 44 15.88 2.42 0.10
CA SER A 44 15.67 3.72 0.74
C SER A 44 16.74 4.00 1.80
N SER A 45 16.81 5.26 2.26
CA SER A 45 17.64 5.63 3.41
C SER A 45 17.25 4.94 4.71
N ALA A 46 16.03 4.38 4.79
CA ALA A 46 15.53 3.63 5.94
C ALA A 46 15.71 2.10 5.79
N GLU A 47 16.54 1.64 4.86
CA GLU A 47 16.81 0.22 4.57
C GLU A 47 15.57 -0.58 4.09
N ALA A 48 14.62 0.12 3.48
CA ALA A 48 13.50 -0.50 2.78
C ALA A 48 13.91 -0.87 1.35
N VAL A 49 13.54 -2.07 0.88
CA VAL A 49 14.01 -2.59 -0.43
C VAL A 49 12.90 -3.01 -1.37
N GLY A 50 13.16 -2.86 -2.66
CA GLY A 50 12.36 -3.41 -3.76
C GLY A 50 10.99 -2.77 -3.98
N MET A 51 10.12 -3.47 -4.70
CA MET A 51 8.83 -2.99 -5.19
C MET A 51 7.90 -2.51 -4.08
N MET A 52 7.83 -3.23 -2.98
CA MET A 52 6.97 -2.92 -1.85
C MET A 52 7.72 -2.18 -0.73
N GLN A 53 8.99 -1.79 -0.97
CA GLN A 53 9.85 -1.12 0.02
C GLN A 53 9.77 -1.81 1.40
N VAL A 54 10.08 -3.10 1.44
CA VAL A 54 10.05 -3.87 2.70
C VAL A 54 11.26 -3.52 3.54
N ASN A 55 11.04 -3.03 4.77
CA ASN A 55 12.12 -2.65 5.69
C ASN A 55 12.85 -3.87 6.26
N LEU A 56 14.12 -4.05 5.88
CA LEU A 56 14.93 -5.21 6.26
C LEU A 56 15.19 -5.29 7.78
N ARG A 57 15.30 -4.15 8.45
CA ARG A 57 15.53 -4.09 9.90
C ARG A 57 14.29 -4.48 10.69
N VAL A 58 13.12 -3.96 10.30
CA VAL A 58 11.85 -4.23 11.00
C VAL A 58 11.44 -5.69 10.84
N TRP A 59 11.62 -6.25 9.65
CA TRP A 59 11.16 -7.60 9.32
C TRP A 59 12.25 -8.67 9.33
N ARG A 60 13.38 -8.37 9.98
CA ARG A 60 14.53 -9.27 10.10
C ARG A 60 14.12 -10.59 10.76
N GLY A 61 14.49 -11.70 10.12
CA GLY A 61 14.23 -13.05 10.63
C GLY A 61 12.85 -13.61 10.27
N LEU A 62 11.96 -12.80 9.68
CA LEU A 62 10.67 -13.27 9.14
C LEU A 62 10.72 -13.48 7.62
N TYR A 63 11.49 -12.66 6.91
CA TYR A 63 11.72 -12.78 5.48
C TYR A 63 13.20 -12.91 5.14
N ASP A 64 13.49 -13.53 4.02
CA ASP A 64 14.83 -13.64 3.46
C ASP A 64 15.25 -12.31 2.82
N ALA A 65 16.32 -11.71 3.36
CA ALA A 65 16.77 -10.39 2.94
C ALA A 65 17.32 -10.35 1.50
N GLU A 66 17.98 -11.40 1.03
CA GLU A 66 18.51 -11.43 -0.35
C GLU A 66 17.39 -11.62 -1.35
N ARG A 67 16.40 -12.45 -1.02
CA ARG A 67 15.21 -12.63 -1.87
C ARG A 67 14.36 -11.36 -1.92
N LEU A 68 14.22 -10.63 -0.82
CA LEU A 68 13.55 -9.32 -0.83
C LEU A 68 14.21 -8.32 -1.80
N LYS A 69 15.53 -8.40 -1.97
CA LYS A 69 16.30 -7.52 -2.85
C LYS A 69 16.21 -7.93 -4.32
N TRP A 70 16.27 -9.23 -4.62
CA TRP A 70 16.49 -9.69 -5.99
C TRP A 70 15.30 -10.42 -6.62
N GLU A 71 14.31 -10.87 -5.84
CA GLU A 71 13.14 -11.57 -6.36
C GLU A 71 11.90 -10.67 -6.28
N VAL A 72 11.46 -10.16 -7.43
CA VAL A 72 10.28 -9.29 -7.56
C VAL A 72 9.04 -9.92 -6.90
N ALA A 73 8.76 -11.19 -7.23
CA ALA A 73 7.59 -11.90 -6.71
C ALA A 73 7.67 -12.14 -5.19
N TYR A 74 8.87 -12.37 -4.66
CA TYR A 74 9.08 -12.54 -3.23
C TYR A 74 8.84 -11.21 -2.49
N ASN A 75 9.40 -10.12 -3.01
CA ASN A 75 9.20 -8.78 -2.45
C ASN A 75 7.72 -8.37 -2.47
N ALA A 76 7.05 -8.56 -3.60
CA ALA A 76 5.61 -8.29 -3.75
C ALA A 76 4.78 -9.11 -2.76
N ARG A 77 5.04 -10.42 -2.64
CA ARG A 77 4.34 -11.30 -1.70
C ARG A 77 4.57 -10.89 -0.24
N ALA A 78 5.82 -10.61 0.15
CA ALA A 78 6.13 -10.18 1.51
C ALA A 78 5.44 -8.85 1.85
N GLY A 79 5.50 -7.86 0.95
CA GLY A 79 4.79 -6.59 1.11
C GLY A 79 3.27 -6.78 1.22
N ALA A 80 2.68 -7.66 0.41
CA ALA A 80 1.25 -7.99 0.48
C ALA A 80 0.87 -8.61 1.83
N GLN A 81 1.68 -9.54 2.35
CA GLN A 81 1.45 -10.17 3.65
C GLN A 81 1.55 -9.16 4.81
N ILE A 82 2.54 -8.27 4.75
CA ILE A 82 2.71 -7.18 5.72
C ILE A 82 1.51 -6.22 5.70
N LEU A 83 1.09 -5.81 4.49
CA LEU A 83 -0.05 -4.92 4.31
C LEU A 83 -1.35 -5.57 4.82
N LEU A 84 -1.56 -6.86 4.50
CA LEU A 84 -2.71 -7.62 5.00
C LEU A 84 -2.71 -7.68 6.53
N HIS A 85 -1.57 -7.98 7.15
CA HIS A 85 -1.42 -7.96 8.61
C HIS A 85 -1.81 -6.60 9.22
N TYR A 86 -1.43 -5.49 8.58
CA TYR A 86 -1.81 -4.15 9.04
C TYR A 86 -3.27 -3.79 8.78
N LEU A 87 -3.86 -4.34 7.72
CA LEU A 87 -5.27 -4.22 7.40
C LEU A 87 -6.14 -4.97 8.43
N GLU A 88 -5.78 -6.22 8.75
CA GLU A 88 -6.48 -7.10 9.71
C GLU A 88 -6.33 -6.67 11.17
N GLY A 89 -5.21 -6.02 11.52
CA GLY A 89 -4.96 -5.54 12.88
C GLY A 89 -5.24 -4.04 13.03
N PRO A 90 -4.21 -3.18 13.00
CA PRO A 90 -4.35 -1.74 13.23
C PRO A 90 -5.45 -1.04 12.43
N GLY A 91 -5.62 -1.39 11.15
CA GLY A 91 -6.66 -0.82 10.28
C GLY A 91 -8.07 -1.12 10.80
N LEU A 92 -8.38 -2.40 11.01
CA LEU A 92 -9.66 -2.83 11.58
C LEU A 92 -9.88 -2.27 12.99
N ASP A 93 -8.85 -2.16 13.82
CA ASP A 93 -8.97 -1.60 15.16
C ASP A 93 -9.35 -0.11 15.15
N VAL A 94 -8.83 0.65 14.17
CA VAL A 94 -9.24 2.04 13.95
C VAL A 94 -10.72 2.11 13.52
N VAL A 95 -11.15 1.24 12.59
CA VAL A 95 -12.56 1.20 12.15
C VAL A 95 -13.48 0.87 13.32
N ARG A 96 -13.13 -0.13 14.14
CA ARG A 96 -13.92 -0.55 15.31
C ARG A 96 -14.09 0.58 16.33
N GLN A 97 -13.04 1.36 16.57
CA GLN A 97 -13.06 2.45 17.56
C GLN A 97 -13.74 3.71 17.06
N THR A 98 -13.64 4.01 15.76
CA THR A 98 -14.15 5.26 15.18
C THR A 98 -15.51 5.10 14.52
N GLY A 99 -15.88 3.88 14.15
CA GLY A 99 -17.03 3.58 13.30
C GLY A 99 -16.89 4.04 11.85
N ASN A 100 -15.71 4.52 11.42
CA ASN A 100 -15.50 5.01 10.05
C ASN A 100 -14.77 3.97 9.18
N PRO A 101 -15.45 3.30 8.23
CA PRO A 101 -14.83 2.32 7.35
C PRO A 101 -13.80 2.91 6.38
N GLU A 102 -13.89 4.21 6.04
CA GLU A 102 -12.92 4.88 5.16
C GLU A 102 -11.50 4.88 5.73
N TYR A 103 -11.38 4.81 7.06
CA TYR A 103 -10.08 4.77 7.72
C TYR A 103 -9.37 3.43 7.57
N LEU A 104 -10.02 2.37 7.08
CA LEU A 104 -9.40 1.07 6.94
C LEU A 104 -8.14 1.15 6.06
N ALA A 105 -8.27 1.67 4.83
CA ALA A 105 -7.13 1.82 3.92
C ALA A 105 -6.07 2.79 4.46
N TRP A 106 -6.52 3.96 4.95
CA TRP A 106 -5.64 5.04 5.42
C TRP A 106 -4.81 4.62 6.63
N ALA A 107 -5.42 4.00 7.63
CA ALA A 107 -4.75 3.59 8.84
C ALA A 107 -3.78 2.43 8.58
N SER A 108 -4.18 1.48 7.73
CA SER A 108 -3.33 0.35 7.35
C SER A 108 -2.05 0.81 6.67
N TYR A 109 -2.17 1.70 5.68
CA TYR A 109 -0.99 2.26 5.02
C TYR A 109 -0.18 3.18 5.94
N ALA A 110 -0.82 3.94 6.83
CA ALA A 110 -0.10 4.75 7.80
C ALA A 110 0.88 3.90 8.63
N VAL A 111 0.43 2.72 9.05
CA VAL A 111 1.28 1.76 9.76
C VAL A 111 2.33 1.16 8.84
N TYR A 112 1.98 0.82 7.59
CA TYR A 112 2.93 0.33 6.61
C TYR A 112 4.11 1.29 6.41
N ASN A 113 3.82 2.58 6.23
CA ASN A 113 4.80 3.62 5.93
C ASN A 113 5.55 4.14 7.16
N ALA A 114 4.88 4.28 8.32
CA ALA A 114 5.43 4.98 9.49
C ALA A 114 5.34 4.20 10.81
N GLY A 115 4.93 2.93 10.77
CA GLY A 115 4.83 2.04 11.92
C GLY A 115 3.59 2.25 12.79
N PRO A 116 3.39 1.41 13.83
CA PRO A 116 2.11 1.30 14.55
C PRO A 116 1.61 2.58 15.22
N VAL A 117 2.51 3.48 15.62
CA VAL A 117 2.13 4.76 16.25
C VAL A 117 1.35 5.64 15.28
N ALA A 118 1.56 5.50 13.96
CA ALA A 118 0.88 6.29 12.95
C ALA A 118 -0.64 6.07 12.94
N ALA A 119 -1.13 4.86 13.28
CA ALA A 119 -2.57 4.59 13.36
C ALA A 119 -3.28 5.43 14.44
N LYS A 120 -2.58 5.84 15.50
CA LYS A 120 -3.18 6.60 16.62
C LYS A 120 -3.72 7.96 16.19
N ARG A 121 -3.25 8.53 15.07
CA ARG A 121 -3.75 9.82 14.55
C ARG A 121 -5.23 9.76 14.16
N PHE A 122 -5.72 8.60 13.74
CA PHE A 122 -7.12 8.38 13.34
C PHE A 122 -8.09 8.26 14.51
N LEU A 123 -7.56 8.07 15.72
CA LEU A 123 -8.35 7.99 16.95
C LEU A 123 -8.56 9.38 17.60
N ARG A 124 -7.92 10.43 17.08
CA ARG A 124 -8.09 11.80 17.55
C ARG A 124 -9.45 12.35 17.10
N LYS A 125 -9.93 13.42 17.75
CA LYS A 125 -11.22 14.03 17.42
C LYS A 125 -11.30 14.41 15.93
N ARG A 126 -12.49 14.21 15.34
CA ARG A 126 -12.81 14.51 13.93
C ARG A 126 -12.35 15.93 13.58
N GLY A 127 -11.59 16.09 12.48
CA GLY A 127 -11.11 17.39 11.98
C GLY A 127 -9.62 17.68 12.19
N GLU A 128 -8.90 16.86 12.97
CA GLU A 128 -7.46 17.06 13.23
C GLU A 128 -6.53 16.25 12.30
N LEU A 129 -7.10 15.42 11.42
CA LEU A 129 -6.31 14.60 10.50
C LEU A 129 -5.71 15.46 9.39
N LYS A 130 -4.39 15.70 9.49
CA LYS A 130 -3.60 16.31 8.43
C LYS A 130 -2.72 15.24 7.78
N PRO A 131 -3.13 14.66 6.63
CA PRO A 131 -2.32 13.65 5.95
C PRO A 131 -1.02 14.28 5.43
N GLY A 132 0.09 13.53 5.57
CA GLY A 132 1.37 13.90 5.00
C GLY A 132 1.35 13.90 3.48
N GLN A 133 2.49 14.21 2.84
CA GLN A 133 2.61 14.13 1.39
C GLN A 133 2.45 12.68 0.89
N THR A 134 3.13 11.73 1.53
CA THR A 134 3.04 10.30 1.18
C THR A 134 1.64 9.75 1.37
N ASP A 135 0.97 10.13 2.48
CA ASP A 135 -0.42 9.75 2.72
C ASP A 135 -1.30 10.27 1.57
N ARG A 136 -1.21 11.55 1.20
CA ARG A 136 -1.99 12.12 0.08
C ARG A 136 -1.72 11.42 -1.25
N LYS A 137 -0.47 11.06 -1.53
CA LYS A 137 -0.09 10.31 -2.73
C LYS A 137 -0.75 8.94 -2.77
N LEU A 138 -0.67 8.18 -1.67
CA LEU A 138 -1.36 6.89 -1.56
C LEU A 138 -2.85 7.05 -1.81
N LEU A 139 -3.49 8.04 -1.18
CA LEU A 139 -4.94 8.21 -1.27
C LEU A 139 -5.40 8.51 -2.68
N ALA A 140 -4.63 9.31 -3.42
CA ALA A 140 -4.89 9.55 -4.84
C ALA A 140 -4.78 8.25 -5.66
N HIS A 141 -3.74 7.44 -5.42
CA HIS A 141 -3.58 6.15 -6.10
C HIS A 141 -4.70 5.17 -5.74
N TYR A 142 -4.99 5.02 -4.45
CA TYR A 142 -6.04 4.13 -3.95
C TYR A 142 -7.40 4.50 -4.54
N GLN A 143 -7.77 5.78 -4.52
CA GLN A 143 -9.02 6.24 -5.13
C GLN A 143 -9.05 5.94 -6.64
N GLY A 144 -7.93 6.16 -7.34
CA GLY A 144 -7.84 5.83 -8.77
C GLY A 144 -8.09 4.35 -9.06
N PHE A 145 -7.60 3.43 -8.22
CA PHE A 145 -7.88 2.00 -8.37
C PHE A 145 -9.33 1.63 -8.00
N VAL A 146 -9.87 2.24 -6.93
CA VAL A 146 -11.29 2.11 -6.57
C VAL A 146 -12.20 2.53 -7.73
N ASP A 147 -11.80 3.55 -8.49
CA ASP A 147 -12.54 4.06 -9.65
C ASP A 147 -12.33 3.19 -10.92
N GLY A 148 -11.59 2.08 -10.83
CA GLY A 148 -11.33 1.16 -11.94
C GLY A 148 -10.15 1.55 -12.84
N GLY A 149 -9.33 2.50 -12.41
CA GLY A 149 -8.13 2.92 -13.11
C GLY A 149 -7.02 1.86 -13.11
N ILE A 150 -6.00 2.08 -13.94
CA ILE A 150 -4.82 1.23 -14.08
C ILE A 150 -3.54 2.01 -13.80
N ALA A 151 -2.47 1.31 -13.43
CA ALA A 151 -1.18 1.94 -13.14
C ALA A 151 -0.54 2.50 -14.42
N ASP A 152 -0.24 3.80 -14.42
CA ASP A 152 0.68 4.44 -15.35
C ASP A 152 2.07 4.48 -14.71
N LEU A 153 2.94 3.58 -15.15
CA LEU A 153 4.29 3.42 -14.60
C LEU A 153 5.29 4.43 -15.17
N GLU A 154 4.93 5.18 -16.21
CA GLU A 154 5.77 6.25 -16.75
C GLU A 154 5.66 7.48 -15.85
N HIS A 155 4.43 7.90 -15.57
CA HIS A 155 4.14 9.08 -14.76
C HIS A 155 3.99 8.78 -13.27
N CYS A 156 3.93 7.50 -12.91
CA CYS A 156 3.75 7.04 -11.54
C CYS A 156 2.44 7.47 -10.90
N VAL A 157 1.35 7.32 -11.65
CA VAL A 157 -0.01 7.68 -11.25
C VAL A 157 -0.98 6.58 -11.64
N VAL A 158 -2.24 6.73 -11.26
CA VAL A 158 -3.31 5.88 -11.77
C VAL A 158 -4.04 6.65 -12.86
N SER A 159 -4.16 6.05 -14.04
CA SER A 159 -4.85 6.62 -15.19
C SER A 159 -6.13 5.83 -15.47
N GLN A 160 -7.12 6.50 -16.04
CA GLN A 160 -8.32 5.81 -16.50
C GLN A 160 -8.00 5.04 -17.77
N PRO A 161 -8.48 3.79 -17.92
CA PRO A 161 -8.37 3.10 -19.19
C PRO A 161 -9.05 3.95 -20.27
N ALA A 162 -8.42 4.08 -21.44
CA ALA A 162 -9.04 4.76 -22.55
C ALA A 162 -10.41 4.11 -22.82
N GLU A 163 -11.48 4.91 -22.88
CA GLU A 163 -12.79 4.41 -23.30
C GLU A 163 -12.60 3.67 -24.63
N ALA A 164 -12.99 2.39 -24.67
CA ALA A 164 -12.99 1.64 -25.90
C ALA A 164 -13.96 2.36 -26.86
N THR A 165 -13.41 3.05 -27.88
CA THR A 165 -14.22 3.57 -28.97
C THR A 165 -15.09 2.43 -29.49
N PRO A 166 -16.42 2.54 -29.47
CA PRO A 166 -17.27 1.50 -30.03
C PRO A 166 -16.89 1.33 -31.49
N ALA A 167 -16.55 0.11 -31.89
CA ALA A 167 -16.40 -0.19 -33.30
C ALA A 167 -17.75 0.10 -33.99
N LEU A 168 -17.73 0.99 -34.98
CA LEU A 168 -18.86 1.32 -35.86
C LEU A 168 -19.23 0.13 -36.74
#